data_AF-A0A2A3YCZ4-F1
#
_entry.id   AF-A0A2A3YCZ4-F1
#
_cell.length_a   1.000
_cell.length_b   1.000
_cell.length_c   1.000
_cell.angle_alpha   90.00
_cell.angle_beta   90.00
_cell.angle_gamma   90.00
#
_symmetry.space_group_name_H-M   'P 1'
#
loop_
_entity.id
_entity.type
_entity.pdbx_description
1 polymer ?
#
loop_
_entity_poly.entity_id
_entity_poly.type
_entity_poly.pdbx_seq_one_letter_code
_entity_poly.pdbx_strand_id
1 'polypeptide(L)'
;MGVVAFTSFFLAASSLVPAYSSEASSVSDSESEVAAAVEPTEIPMPLSDLANEILDTQPANSSSTLSFPPIATAPVLYVYSIGAMTVTDSGLTIKDGFGRNIPLTLASGDGSGENFYSGTTQSGKKVNVHLVSSEPEAPLQDPESLWQPGDPIDEVPVNGEAHETEVEVTPALLASSQMKPLLAVATTDDAMTVATPAGVNVNQVLTYDSTLQVAQPASQVSHAGGSITMSRADGNTALGVELEDENGASTLTVPIATPAAAKKNNWTEIYYTTFIAPKFVNAKLCRLSSMDHVTMYHNGNNRSWKSLSNGSAYASYKTVAGVKVDWARRKMYNIAKVGISKGYDHNYRFTRQKQASAKGIKFSKQKQTSTYANVEIKHAIGNPLCNAAGAISHTTNIKMYRSGLVKVISLRVRVPNHEVYARTNLKGSWTNLDRLSGTSFYCLTFPCGRQGMNKSRMLPIR
;
A
#
# COMPACT_ATOMS: atom_id res chain seq x y z
N MET A 1 -15.06 38.00 53.73
CA MET A 1 -15.34 36.88 52.79
C MET A 1 -14.30 36.98 51.68
N GLY A 2 -13.36 36.06 51.44
CA GLY A 2 -13.08 34.76 52.03
C GLY A 2 -11.65 34.33 51.64
N VAL A 3 -11.00 33.69 52.62
CA VAL A 3 -9.99 32.62 52.58
C VAL A 3 -9.43 32.20 51.21
N VAL A 4 -8.09 32.24 51.07
CA VAL A 4 -7.34 31.25 50.29
C VAL A 4 -6.12 30.79 51.11
N ALA A 5 -6.11 29.51 51.45
CA ALA A 5 -5.04 28.83 52.16
C ALA A 5 -3.97 28.34 51.19
N PHE A 6 -2.70 28.57 51.53
CA PHE A 6 -1.55 27.90 50.94
C PHE A 6 -1.12 26.77 51.88
N THR A 7 -1.21 25.53 51.41
CA THR A 7 -0.72 24.36 52.15
C THR A 7 0.58 23.88 51.51
N SER A 8 1.66 23.98 52.27
CA SER A 8 2.99 23.43 51.98
C SER A 8 2.98 21.90 52.14
N PHE A 9 3.70 21.18 51.27
CA PHE A 9 4.02 19.77 51.47
C PHE A 9 5.54 19.54 51.50
N PHE A 10 5.92 18.65 52.40
CA PHE A 10 7.24 18.41 52.97
C PHE A 10 8.27 17.77 52.03
N LEU A 11 9.54 18.14 52.25
CA LEU A 11 10.74 17.37 51.91
C LEU A 11 10.76 16.03 52.66
N ALA A 12 11.19 14.97 51.99
CA ALA A 12 11.93 13.88 52.62
C ALA A 12 13.03 13.38 51.66
N ALA A 13 14.27 13.63 52.05
CA ALA A 13 15.47 13.07 51.46
C ALA A 13 15.68 11.63 51.96
N SER A 14 16.22 10.76 51.11
CA SER A 14 16.98 9.60 51.56
C SER A 14 18.02 9.22 50.51
N SER A 15 19.25 9.53 50.87
CA SER A 15 20.51 9.05 50.33
C SER A 15 20.59 7.52 50.36
N LEU A 16 21.25 6.91 49.38
CA LEU A 16 22.20 5.82 49.58
C LEU A 16 23.08 5.70 48.33
N VAL A 17 24.38 5.94 48.55
CA VAL A 17 25.51 5.65 47.66
C VAL A 17 25.91 4.19 47.91
N PRO A 18 26.51 3.48 46.93
CA PRO A 18 27.88 3.06 47.20
C PRO A 18 28.84 3.34 46.04
N ALA A 19 30.08 3.54 46.44
CA ALA A 19 31.23 3.83 45.63
C ALA A 19 31.94 2.55 45.15
N TYR A 20 32.66 2.70 44.04
CA TYR A 20 33.96 2.12 43.69
C TYR A 20 34.15 0.59 43.64
N SER A 21 34.60 0.12 42.47
CA SER A 21 35.93 -0.49 42.35
C SER A 21 36.31 -0.69 40.89
N SER A 22 37.46 -0.14 40.53
CA SER A 22 38.20 -0.29 39.28
C SER A 22 39.23 -1.39 39.43
N GLU A 23 39.27 -2.37 38.52
CA GLU A 23 40.49 -3.11 38.22
C GLU A 23 40.59 -3.36 36.72
N ALA A 24 41.74 -2.96 36.17
CA ALA A 24 42.23 -3.34 34.87
C ALA A 24 43.08 -4.59 35.04
N SER A 25 42.96 -5.56 34.12
CA SER A 25 44.02 -6.52 33.85
C SER A 25 43.99 -6.93 32.39
N SER A 26 45.08 -6.61 31.70
CA SER A 26 45.58 -7.27 30.50
C SER A 26 45.88 -8.75 30.76
N VAL A 27 45.71 -9.64 29.78
CA VAL A 27 46.64 -10.73 29.40
C VAL A 27 46.28 -11.20 27.98
N SER A 28 47.32 -11.49 27.21
CA SER A 28 47.37 -11.99 25.84
C SER A 28 47.28 -13.52 25.74
N ASP A 29 47.15 -13.96 24.48
CA ASP A 29 47.68 -15.20 23.91
C ASP A 29 46.84 -16.48 23.80
N SER A 30 46.91 -16.97 22.56
CA SER A 30 47.14 -18.36 22.12
C SER A 30 45.96 -19.23 21.70
N GLU A 31 46.14 -19.74 20.47
CA GLU A 31 45.48 -20.85 19.80
C GLU A 31 45.60 -22.15 20.60
N SER A 32 44.59 -23.03 20.52
CA SER A 32 44.80 -24.45 20.23
C SER A 32 43.47 -25.17 19.91
N GLU A 33 43.48 -25.91 18.81
CA GLU A 33 42.58 -27.02 18.50
C GLU A 33 42.50 -28.02 19.65
N VAL A 34 41.30 -28.57 19.93
CA VAL A 34 41.12 -30.01 20.20
C VAL A 34 39.70 -30.42 19.77
N ALA A 35 39.65 -31.47 18.96
CA ALA A 35 38.47 -32.18 18.47
C ALA A 35 37.71 -32.93 19.58
N ALA A 36 36.40 -33.05 19.44
CA ALA A 36 35.65 -34.16 20.03
C ALA A 36 34.44 -34.51 19.15
N ALA A 37 34.37 -35.80 18.84
CA ALA A 37 33.47 -36.45 17.92
C ALA A 37 32.04 -36.58 18.48
N VAL A 38 31.05 -36.48 17.59
CA VAL A 38 29.73 -37.11 17.77
C VAL A 38 29.31 -37.72 16.43
N GLU A 39 29.02 -39.01 16.48
CA GLU A 39 28.64 -39.90 15.37
C GLU A 39 27.33 -39.49 14.68
N PRO A 40 27.21 -39.65 13.35
CA PRO A 40 25.94 -39.58 12.65
C PRO A 40 25.36 -40.98 12.37
N THR A 41 24.04 -41.09 12.55
CA THR A 41 23.24 -42.29 12.24
C THR A 41 22.92 -42.36 10.75
N GLU A 42 23.12 -43.56 10.19
CA GLU A 42 22.95 -43.96 8.79
C GLU A 42 21.49 -43.92 8.29
N ILE A 43 21.27 -43.55 7.01
CA ILE A 43 20.31 -44.17 6.06
C ILE A 43 20.86 -43.96 4.61
N PRO A 44 20.79 -44.97 3.70
CA PRO A 44 21.62 -45.05 2.50
C PRO A 44 21.05 -44.40 1.23
N MET A 45 21.95 -44.00 0.33
CA MET A 45 21.71 -43.75 -1.09
C MET A 45 22.08 -44.98 -1.94
N PRO A 46 21.48 -45.13 -3.13
CA PRO A 46 22.25 -45.50 -4.32
C PRO A 46 21.98 -44.51 -5.49
N LEU A 47 23.02 -43.89 -6.06
CA LEU A 47 23.78 -44.34 -7.24
C LEU A 47 22.95 -44.35 -8.53
N SER A 48 23.00 -43.22 -9.25
CA SER A 48 22.62 -43.09 -10.66
C SER A 48 23.79 -42.50 -11.44
N ASP A 49 24.76 -43.35 -11.77
CA ASP A 49 25.73 -43.15 -12.84
C ASP A 49 25.53 -44.30 -13.83
N LEU A 50 24.94 -43.99 -14.99
CA LEU A 50 25.25 -44.57 -16.31
C LEU A 50 24.15 -44.12 -17.29
N ALA A 51 24.41 -43.08 -18.07
CA ALA A 51 23.82 -42.93 -19.40
C ALA A 51 24.49 -41.78 -20.12
N ASN A 52 25.50 -42.10 -20.92
CA ASN A 52 25.77 -41.52 -22.23
C ASN A 52 26.92 -42.33 -22.82
N GLU A 53 26.68 -43.05 -23.93
CA GLU A 53 27.20 -42.68 -25.24
C GLU A 53 26.89 -43.78 -26.30
N ILE A 54 26.67 -43.31 -27.54
CA ILE A 54 26.84 -43.96 -28.85
C ILE A 54 25.62 -44.61 -29.55
N LEU A 55 25.20 -43.82 -30.55
CA LEU A 55 24.55 -44.03 -31.85
C LEU A 55 24.59 -45.41 -32.56
N ASP A 56 23.55 -45.56 -33.39
CA ASP A 56 23.43 -46.24 -34.70
C ASP A 56 23.26 -47.76 -34.79
N THR A 57 22.04 -48.21 -35.09
CA THR A 57 21.63 -48.69 -36.43
C THR A 57 20.18 -49.23 -36.44
N GLN A 58 19.38 -48.71 -37.38
CA GLN A 58 18.09 -49.26 -37.86
C GLN A 58 18.31 -50.62 -38.56
N PRO A 59 17.31 -51.55 -38.65
CA PRO A 59 16.09 -51.29 -39.42
C PRO A 59 14.76 -51.88 -38.90
N ALA A 60 13.70 -51.15 -39.27
CA ALA A 60 12.35 -51.58 -39.67
C ALA A 60 11.89 -53.04 -39.44
N ASN A 61 10.78 -53.24 -38.70
CA ASN A 61 9.44 -53.52 -39.27
C ASN A 61 8.41 -54.01 -38.23
N SER A 62 7.14 -53.74 -38.54
CA SER A 62 5.89 -54.31 -38.01
C SER A 62 5.31 -53.74 -36.70
N SER A 63 4.53 -52.68 -36.92
CA SER A 63 3.45 -52.19 -36.06
C SER A 63 2.31 -53.21 -35.94
N SER A 64 1.84 -53.43 -34.71
CA SER A 64 0.47 -53.85 -34.42
C SER A 64 -0.05 -53.09 -33.20
N THR A 65 -0.47 -51.85 -33.42
CA THR A 65 -1.17 -51.04 -32.40
C THR A 65 -2.65 -51.42 -32.32
N LEU A 66 -3.04 -52.01 -31.20
CA LEU A 66 -4.43 -52.10 -30.75
C LEU A 66 -4.95 -50.69 -30.50
N SER A 67 -5.80 -50.20 -31.41
CA SER A 67 -6.55 -48.95 -31.28
C SER A 67 -7.78 -49.18 -30.41
N PHE A 68 -7.77 -48.65 -29.18
CA PHE A 68 -9.00 -48.45 -28.42
C PHE A 68 -9.65 -47.15 -28.87
N PRO A 69 -10.97 -47.12 -29.13
CA PRO A 69 -11.66 -45.89 -29.46
C PRO A 69 -11.53 -44.89 -28.29
N PRO A 70 -11.33 -43.59 -28.56
CA PRO A 70 -11.32 -42.59 -27.52
C PRO A 70 -12.66 -42.62 -26.77
N ILE A 71 -12.61 -42.83 -25.46
CA ILE A 71 -13.77 -42.63 -24.59
C ILE A 71 -14.12 -41.15 -24.69
N ALA A 72 -15.19 -40.84 -25.40
CA ALA A 72 -15.75 -39.50 -25.45
C ALA A 72 -16.23 -39.14 -24.03
N THR A 73 -15.39 -38.44 -23.26
CA THR A 73 -15.83 -37.78 -22.04
C THR A 73 -16.86 -36.75 -22.43
N ALA A 74 -18.14 -37.04 -22.17
CA ALA A 74 -19.20 -36.07 -22.36
C ALA A 74 -18.83 -34.79 -21.60
N PRO A 75 -18.94 -33.59 -22.22
CA PRO A 75 -18.68 -32.35 -21.51
C PRO A 75 -19.65 -32.28 -20.34
N VAL A 76 -19.10 -32.30 -19.11
CA VAL A 76 -19.89 -32.05 -17.92
C VAL A 76 -20.32 -30.58 -18.01
N LEU A 77 -21.57 -30.36 -18.39
CA LEU A 77 -22.20 -29.04 -18.37
C LEU A 77 -22.36 -28.64 -16.89
N TYR A 78 -21.35 -27.95 -16.36
CA TYR A 78 -21.48 -27.23 -15.10
C TYR A 78 -22.45 -26.07 -15.31
N VAL A 79 -23.72 -26.29 -15.00
CA VAL A 79 -24.71 -25.22 -14.93
C VAL A 79 -24.49 -24.49 -13.60
N TYR A 80 -23.64 -23.47 -13.62
CA TYR A 80 -23.46 -22.60 -12.46
C TYR A 80 -24.79 -21.90 -12.10
N SER A 81 -25.01 -21.66 -10.81
CA SER A 81 -26.21 -20.97 -10.34
C SER A 81 -26.31 -19.51 -10.81
N ILE A 82 -25.19 -18.92 -11.20
CA ILE A 82 -25.06 -17.58 -11.78
C ILE A 82 -24.56 -17.71 -13.22
N GLY A 83 -25.13 -16.92 -14.12
CA GLY A 83 -24.72 -16.81 -15.52
C GLY A 83 -24.12 -15.44 -15.83
N ALA A 84 -24.43 -14.91 -17.02
CA ALA A 84 -23.87 -13.66 -17.49
C ALA A 84 -24.23 -12.47 -16.57
N MET A 85 -23.25 -11.61 -16.32
CA MET A 85 -23.43 -10.34 -15.63
C MET A 85 -23.00 -9.20 -16.54
N THR A 86 -23.75 -8.09 -16.48
CA THR A 86 -23.48 -6.88 -17.25
C THR A 86 -23.51 -5.67 -16.33
N VAL A 87 -22.46 -4.87 -16.37
CA VAL A 87 -22.34 -3.60 -15.65
C VAL A 87 -22.46 -2.46 -16.66
N THR A 88 -23.33 -1.50 -16.38
CA THR A 88 -23.50 -0.27 -17.18
C THR A 88 -23.35 0.95 -16.30
N ASP A 89 -23.18 2.13 -16.88
CA ASP A 89 -23.19 3.39 -16.14
C ASP A 89 -24.50 3.61 -15.35
N SER A 90 -25.60 3.03 -15.83
CA SER A 90 -26.94 3.12 -15.24
C SER A 90 -27.25 2.03 -14.20
N GLY A 91 -26.41 1.00 -14.07
CA GLY A 91 -26.65 -0.05 -13.07
C GLY A 91 -26.02 -1.40 -13.37
N LEU A 92 -26.60 -2.43 -12.77
CA LEU A 92 -26.11 -3.80 -12.79
C LEU A 92 -27.25 -4.74 -13.16
N THR A 93 -27.03 -5.58 -14.15
CA THR A 93 -27.94 -6.68 -14.49
C THR A 93 -27.20 -8.00 -14.34
N ILE A 94 -27.84 -8.97 -13.70
CA ILE A 94 -27.29 -10.31 -13.51
C ILE A 94 -28.31 -11.35 -13.97
N LYS A 95 -27.82 -12.40 -14.62
CA LYS A 95 -28.62 -13.54 -15.07
C LYS A 95 -28.22 -14.80 -14.31
N ASP A 96 -29.15 -15.73 -14.15
CA ASP A 96 -28.86 -17.08 -13.65
C ASP A 96 -28.25 -17.96 -14.76
N GLY A 97 -27.88 -19.20 -14.42
CA GLY A 97 -27.32 -20.17 -15.37
C GLY A 97 -28.23 -20.51 -16.56
N PHE A 98 -29.51 -20.11 -16.52
CA PHE A 98 -30.48 -20.29 -17.60
C PHE A 98 -30.75 -18.99 -18.38
N GLY A 99 -29.99 -17.92 -18.12
CA GLY A 99 -30.12 -16.64 -18.80
C GLY A 99 -31.27 -15.76 -18.33
N ARG A 100 -31.92 -16.08 -17.20
CA ARG A 100 -33.04 -15.32 -16.63
C ARG A 100 -32.52 -14.25 -15.68
N ASN A 101 -33.14 -13.06 -15.69
CA ASN A 101 -32.72 -11.96 -14.81
C ASN A 101 -32.96 -12.29 -13.33
N ILE A 102 -31.98 -11.98 -12.48
CA ILE A 102 -32.09 -12.09 -11.03
C ILE A 102 -32.39 -10.69 -10.46
N PRO A 103 -33.58 -10.48 -9.86
CA PRO A 103 -33.91 -9.18 -9.25
C PRO A 103 -32.99 -8.92 -8.06
N LEU A 104 -32.36 -7.73 -8.06
CA LEU A 104 -31.46 -7.30 -7.01
C LEU A 104 -32.11 -6.23 -6.14
N THR A 105 -31.92 -6.34 -4.83
CA THR A 105 -32.28 -5.33 -3.83
C THR A 105 -31.02 -4.82 -3.16
N LEU A 106 -30.91 -3.50 -2.97
CA LEU A 106 -29.77 -2.89 -2.27
C LEU A 106 -29.80 -3.31 -0.79
N ALA A 107 -28.82 -4.10 -0.36
CA ALA A 107 -28.70 -4.60 1.00
C ALA A 107 -27.93 -3.62 1.90
N SER A 108 -26.90 -2.97 1.37
CA SER A 108 -26.18 -1.88 2.04
C SER A 108 -25.36 -1.05 1.05
N GLY A 109 -25.09 0.19 1.40
CA GLY A 109 -24.44 1.16 0.52
C GLY A 109 -25.34 2.36 0.30
N ASP A 110 -24.75 3.49 -0.05
CA ASP A 110 -25.39 4.79 -0.28
C ASP A 110 -25.12 5.29 -1.69
N GLY A 111 -24.73 4.41 -2.61
CA GLY A 111 -24.47 4.75 -4.01
C GLY A 111 -23.07 5.32 -4.27
N SER A 112 -22.20 5.33 -3.28
CA SER A 112 -21.13 6.33 -3.20
C SER A 112 -19.70 5.77 -3.33
N GLY A 113 -19.57 4.50 -3.73
CA GLY A 113 -18.27 3.86 -3.97
C GLY A 113 -18.26 2.36 -3.75
N GLU A 114 -19.03 1.86 -2.78
CA GLU A 114 -19.31 0.43 -2.63
C GLU A 114 -20.78 0.22 -2.33
N ASN A 115 -21.45 -0.55 -3.17
CA ASN A 115 -22.82 -0.99 -2.96
C ASN A 115 -22.86 -2.51 -2.87
N PHE A 116 -23.68 -3.00 -1.95
CA PHE A 116 -23.92 -4.42 -1.76
C PHE A 116 -25.38 -4.69 -2.05
N TYR A 117 -25.64 -5.56 -3.02
CA TYR A 117 -26.96 -6.01 -3.39
C TYR A 117 -27.16 -7.46 -2.97
N SER A 118 -28.41 -7.85 -2.78
CA SER A 118 -28.82 -9.23 -2.63
C SER A 118 -29.98 -9.56 -3.55
N GLY A 119 -30.00 -10.78 -4.05
CA GLY A 119 -31.12 -11.33 -4.82
C GLY A 119 -31.26 -12.81 -4.59
N THR A 120 -32.23 -13.42 -5.26
CA THR A 120 -32.47 -14.87 -5.20
C THR A 120 -32.71 -15.38 -6.62
N THR A 121 -32.01 -16.44 -7.02
CA THR A 121 -32.27 -17.12 -8.30
C THR A 121 -33.69 -17.70 -8.31
N GLN A 122 -34.23 -18.06 -9.48
CA GLN A 122 -35.51 -18.77 -9.53
C GLN A 122 -35.46 -20.15 -8.83
N SER A 123 -34.28 -20.74 -8.69
CA SER A 123 -34.05 -21.96 -7.93
C SER A 123 -33.91 -21.75 -6.42
N GLY A 124 -34.11 -20.53 -5.91
CA GLY A 124 -34.08 -20.21 -4.49
C GLY A 124 -32.68 -19.96 -3.92
N LYS A 125 -31.62 -19.96 -4.75
CA LYS A 125 -30.24 -19.71 -4.28
C LYS A 125 -30.03 -18.22 -4.05
N LYS A 126 -29.44 -17.87 -2.90
CA LYS A 126 -29.13 -16.47 -2.56
C LYS A 126 -27.92 -15.98 -3.35
N VAL A 127 -28.05 -14.80 -3.92
CA VAL A 127 -26.96 -14.09 -4.62
C VAL A 127 -26.61 -12.85 -3.82
N ASN A 128 -25.33 -12.62 -3.56
CA ASN A 128 -24.82 -11.37 -2.99
C ASN A 128 -23.90 -10.72 -4.03
N VAL A 129 -24.14 -9.44 -4.34
CA VAL A 129 -23.33 -8.69 -5.30
C VAL A 129 -22.63 -7.54 -4.61
N HIS A 130 -21.32 -7.43 -4.81
CA HIS A 130 -20.52 -6.28 -4.43
C HIS A 130 -20.18 -5.47 -5.68
N LEU A 131 -20.73 -4.26 -5.76
CA LEU A 131 -20.43 -3.30 -6.81
C LEU A 131 -19.46 -2.25 -6.26
N VAL A 132 -18.26 -2.21 -6.82
CA VAL A 132 -17.25 -1.20 -6.55
C VAL A 132 -17.32 -0.14 -7.64
N SER A 133 -17.45 1.11 -7.23
CA SER A 133 -17.45 2.28 -8.10
C SER A 133 -16.30 3.21 -7.72
N SER A 134 -15.83 4.02 -8.67
CA SER A 134 -14.90 5.11 -8.37
C SER A 134 -15.32 6.39 -9.06
N GLU A 135 -14.76 7.49 -8.56
CA GLU A 135 -14.72 8.72 -9.32
C GLU A 135 -13.88 8.51 -10.60
N PRO A 136 -14.24 9.15 -11.73
CA PRO A 136 -13.36 9.23 -12.90
C PRO A 136 -11.97 9.77 -12.48
N GLU A 137 -10.91 9.19 -13.04
CA GLU A 137 -9.57 9.71 -12.78
C GLU A 137 -9.40 11.06 -13.44
N ALA A 138 -9.27 12.10 -12.62
CA ALA A 138 -8.69 13.34 -13.11
C ALA A 138 -7.21 13.08 -13.40
N PRO A 139 -6.67 13.51 -14.55
CA PRO A 139 -5.25 13.37 -14.84
C PRO A 139 -4.44 14.00 -13.70
N LEU A 140 -3.40 13.30 -13.26
CA LEU A 140 -2.47 13.86 -12.31
C LEU A 140 -1.84 15.11 -12.94
N GLN A 141 -2.06 16.26 -12.30
CA GLN A 141 -1.42 17.49 -12.72
C GLN A 141 0.08 17.41 -12.47
N ASP A 142 0.86 17.94 -13.40
CA ASP A 142 2.29 18.13 -13.21
C ASP A 142 2.54 19.10 -12.03
N PRO A 143 3.18 18.65 -10.95
CA PRO A 143 3.45 19.50 -9.81
C PRO A 143 4.55 20.53 -10.04
N GLU A 144 5.25 20.54 -11.17
CA GLU A 144 6.18 21.64 -11.48
C GLU A 144 5.46 23.01 -11.57
N SER A 145 4.15 23.01 -11.86
CA SER A 145 3.32 24.22 -11.78
C SER A 145 3.12 24.79 -10.36
N LEU A 146 3.52 24.06 -9.31
CA LEU A 146 3.16 24.37 -7.92
C LEU A 146 4.29 24.93 -7.08
N TRP A 147 5.51 24.99 -7.62
CA TRP A 147 6.64 25.57 -6.93
C TRP A 147 7.40 26.48 -7.89
N GLN A 148 7.20 27.79 -7.75
CA GLN A 148 8.14 28.73 -8.31
C GLN A 148 9.29 28.90 -7.30
N PRO A 149 10.57 28.95 -7.74
CA PRO A 149 11.74 29.12 -6.87
C PRO A 149 11.78 30.39 -5.98
N GLY A 150 10.68 31.15 -5.87
CA GLY A 150 10.55 32.36 -5.07
C GLY A 150 9.44 32.33 -4.02
N ASP A 151 8.69 31.23 -3.86
CA ASP A 151 7.70 31.16 -2.77
C ASP A 151 8.42 31.19 -1.42
N PRO A 152 8.11 32.14 -0.53
CA PRO A 152 8.81 32.29 0.74
C PRO A 152 8.65 31.01 1.57
N ILE A 153 9.78 30.45 1.98
CA ILE A 153 9.80 29.36 2.96
C ILE A 153 9.42 30.00 4.29
N ASP A 154 8.18 29.81 4.72
CA ASP A 154 7.75 30.18 6.07
C ASP A 154 8.63 29.42 7.08
N GLU A 155 9.55 30.13 7.73
CA GLU A 155 10.36 29.59 8.81
C GLU A 155 9.55 29.59 10.10
N VAL A 156 9.59 28.49 10.86
CA VAL A 156 8.99 28.43 12.20
C VAL A 156 10.12 28.41 13.23
N PRO A 157 10.17 29.37 14.17
CA PRO A 157 11.14 29.35 15.27
C PRO A 157 11.00 28.06 16.08
N VAL A 158 12.12 27.37 16.33
CA VAL A 158 12.11 26.04 16.96
C VAL A 158 12.11 26.20 18.48
N ASN A 159 10.92 26.31 19.09
CA ASN A 159 10.74 26.05 20.52
C ASN A 159 10.56 24.55 20.78
N GLY A 160 11.59 23.76 20.46
CA GLY A 160 11.79 22.37 20.93
C GLY A 160 10.82 21.27 20.46
N GLU A 161 9.57 21.57 20.10
CA GLU A 161 8.55 20.57 19.78
C GLU A 161 8.25 20.58 18.28
N ALA A 162 8.32 19.39 17.66
CA ALA A 162 7.87 19.25 16.29
C ALA A 162 6.36 19.55 16.23
N HIS A 163 5.97 20.62 15.56
CA HIS A 163 4.56 20.92 15.36
C HIS A 163 3.90 19.79 14.57
N GLU A 164 3.09 19.00 15.27
CA GLU A 164 2.18 18.05 14.67
C GLU A 164 0.88 18.77 14.37
N THR A 165 0.54 18.92 13.09
CA THR A 165 -0.79 19.38 12.71
C THR A 165 -1.61 18.17 12.30
N GLU A 166 -2.50 17.74 13.18
CA GLU A 166 -3.62 16.87 12.84
C GLU A 166 -4.86 17.77 12.73
N VAL A 167 -5.40 17.89 11.52
CA VAL A 167 -6.56 18.73 11.24
C VAL A 167 -7.72 17.84 10.84
N GLU A 168 -8.76 17.82 11.66
CA GLU A 168 -10.04 17.27 11.24
C GLU A 168 -10.62 18.14 10.14
N VAL A 169 -11.06 17.51 9.06
CA VAL A 169 -11.77 18.17 7.98
C VAL A 169 -13.09 17.45 7.72
N THR A 170 -14.08 18.22 7.30
CA THR A 170 -15.32 17.67 6.75
C THR A 170 -15.18 17.70 5.23
N PRO A 171 -14.87 16.56 4.58
CA PRO A 171 -14.70 16.51 3.13
C PRO A 171 -16.02 16.76 2.40
N ALA A 172 -15.93 17.14 1.12
CA ALA A 172 -17.12 17.26 0.29
C ALA A 172 -17.78 15.88 0.11
N LEU A 173 -19.09 15.82 0.28
CA LEU A 173 -19.86 14.61 0.02
C LEU A 173 -20.01 14.42 -1.49
N LEU A 174 -19.62 13.26 -2.00
CA LEU A 174 -19.84 12.87 -3.38
C LEU A 174 -21.28 12.42 -3.57
N ALA A 175 -21.94 12.89 -4.62
CA ALA A 175 -23.22 12.35 -5.05
C ALA A 175 -23.00 11.00 -5.77
N SER A 176 -23.91 10.05 -5.57
CA SER A 176 -23.85 8.73 -6.21
C SER A 176 -23.82 8.80 -7.74
N SER A 177 -24.46 9.80 -8.33
CA SER A 177 -24.46 10.06 -9.78
C SER A 177 -23.09 10.42 -10.36
N GLN A 178 -22.11 10.78 -9.52
CA GLN A 178 -20.75 11.10 -9.94
C GLN A 178 -19.82 9.86 -9.93
N MET A 179 -20.32 8.72 -9.47
CA MET A 179 -19.55 7.48 -9.35
C MET A 179 -19.78 6.59 -10.56
N LYS A 180 -18.70 6.09 -11.16
CA LYS A 180 -18.75 5.11 -12.25
C LYS A 180 -18.44 3.72 -11.73
N PRO A 181 -19.24 2.69 -12.06
CA PRO A 181 -18.90 1.31 -11.74
C PRO A 181 -17.52 0.94 -12.30
N LEU A 182 -16.74 0.22 -11.50
CA LEU A 182 -15.46 -0.36 -11.93
C LEU A 182 -15.54 -1.88 -12.01
N LEU A 183 -16.19 -2.50 -11.02
CA LEU A 183 -16.23 -3.94 -10.87
C LEU A 183 -17.52 -4.34 -10.16
N ALA A 184 -18.16 -5.39 -10.66
CA ALA A 184 -19.20 -6.10 -9.94
C ALA A 184 -18.76 -7.54 -9.68
N VAL A 185 -18.97 -8.00 -8.45
CA VAL A 185 -18.69 -9.38 -8.04
C VAL A 185 -19.95 -9.97 -7.42
N ALA A 186 -20.58 -10.93 -8.10
CA ALA A 186 -21.67 -11.72 -7.55
C ALA A 186 -21.17 -13.03 -7.02
N THR A 187 -21.79 -13.47 -5.93
CA THR A 187 -21.45 -14.70 -5.23
C THR A 187 -22.70 -15.44 -4.80
N THR A 188 -22.68 -16.75 -4.99
CA THR A 188 -23.62 -17.73 -4.43
C THR A 188 -22.83 -18.69 -3.55
N ASP A 189 -23.49 -19.75 -3.07
CA ASP A 189 -22.83 -20.81 -2.29
C ASP A 189 -21.91 -21.69 -3.16
N ASP A 190 -22.11 -21.71 -4.47
CA ASP A 190 -21.42 -22.59 -5.43
C ASP A 190 -20.65 -21.86 -6.53
N ALA A 191 -20.95 -20.59 -6.81
CA ALA A 191 -20.30 -19.83 -7.86
C ALA A 191 -19.91 -18.41 -7.45
N MET A 192 -18.96 -17.84 -8.20
CA MET A 192 -18.62 -16.43 -8.18
C MET A 192 -18.49 -15.91 -9.62
N THR A 193 -19.16 -14.81 -9.91
CA THR A 193 -19.13 -14.15 -11.22
C THR A 193 -18.60 -12.74 -11.07
N VAL A 194 -17.62 -12.38 -11.89
CA VAL A 194 -16.99 -11.06 -11.95
C VAL A 194 -17.35 -10.40 -13.27
N ALA A 195 -17.73 -9.12 -13.23
CA ALA A 195 -18.00 -8.34 -14.42
C ALA A 195 -17.48 -6.91 -14.30
N THR A 196 -17.15 -6.34 -15.46
CA THR A 196 -16.70 -4.96 -15.65
C THR A 196 -17.69 -4.20 -16.53
N PRO A 197 -17.62 -2.86 -16.55
CA PRO A 197 -18.32 -2.06 -17.54
C PRO A 197 -17.88 -2.42 -18.98
N ALA A 198 -18.76 -2.12 -19.95
CA ALA A 198 -18.42 -2.28 -21.36
C ALA A 198 -17.13 -1.53 -21.73
N GLY A 199 -16.28 -2.16 -22.55
CA GLY A 199 -14.97 -1.60 -22.97
C GLY A 199 -13.80 -1.92 -22.03
N VAL A 200 -14.06 -2.55 -20.88
CA VAL A 200 -13.02 -3.07 -19.98
C VAL A 200 -13.16 -4.57 -19.90
N ASN A 201 -12.11 -5.32 -20.22
CA ASN A 201 -12.13 -6.77 -20.13
C ASN A 201 -11.59 -7.23 -18.77
N VAL A 202 -12.20 -8.26 -18.20
CA VAL A 202 -11.58 -9.02 -17.12
C VAL A 202 -10.50 -9.88 -17.77
N ASN A 203 -9.23 -9.56 -17.54
CA ASN A 203 -8.12 -10.33 -18.09
C ASN A 203 -7.94 -11.63 -17.31
N GLN A 204 -7.78 -11.50 -15.98
CA GLN A 204 -7.65 -12.65 -15.10
C GLN A 204 -8.13 -12.38 -13.67
N VAL A 205 -8.49 -13.45 -12.97
CA VAL A 205 -8.75 -13.43 -11.53
C VAL A 205 -7.58 -14.11 -10.83
N LEU A 206 -6.87 -13.34 -10.02
CA LEU A 206 -5.65 -13.78 -9.34
C LEU A 206 -6.02 -14.59 -8.10
N THR A 207 -5.62 -15.87 -8.06
CA THR A 207 -5.76 -16.73 -6.87
C THR A 207 -4.41 -16.96 -6.20
N TYR A 208 -4.39 -17.26 -4.89
CA TYR A 208 -3.16 -17.60 -4.19
C TYR A 208 -2.95 -19.12 -4.19
N ASP A 209 -1.85 -19.57 -4.80
CA ASP A 209 -1.15 -20.77 -4.34
C ASP A 209 -0.02 -20.33 -3.39
N SER A 210 0.13 -21.06 -2.28
CA SER A 210 1.26 -21.03 -1.35
C SER A 210 2.65 -20.95 -1.98
N THR A 211 2.80 -21.30 -3.27
CA THR A 211 4.05 -21.27 -4.02
C THR A 211 4.29 -19.98 -4.85
N LEU A 212 3.50 -18.91 -4.65
CA LEU A 212 3.70 -17.59 -5.29
C LEU A 212 3.52 -17.57 -6.82
N GLN A 213 3.01 -18.64 -7.42
CA GLN A 213 2.62 -18.62 -8.84
C GLN A 213 1.21 -18.05 -8.99
N VAL A 214 1.03 -17.17 -9.97
CA VAL A 214 -0.29 -16.70 -10.40
C VAL A 214 -1.01 -17.89 -11.02
N ALA A 215 -1.83 -18.57 -10.23
CA ALA A 215 -2.66 -19.65 -10.72
C ALA A 215 -3.92 -19.07 -11.34
N GLN A 216 -4.16 -19.36 -12.62
CA GLN A 216 -5.49 -19.21 -13.19
C GLN A 216 -6.41 -20.27 -12.56
N PRO A 217 -7.64 -19.92 -12.15
CA PRO A 217 -8.61 -20.90 -11.67
C PRO A 217 -8.81 -22.01 -12.68
N ALA A 218 -8.82 -23.26 -12.20
CA ALA A 218 -8.90 -24.45 -13.06
C ALA A 218 -10.21 -24.53 -13.87
N SER A 219 -11.26 -23.81 -13.49
CA SER A 219 -12.49 -23.70 -14.26
C SER A 219 -13.03 -22.27 -14.28
N GLN A 220 -12.71 -21.53 -15.33
CA GLN A 220 -13.36 -20.26 -15.65
C GLN A 220 -14.27 -20.42 -16.86
N VAL A 221 -15.45 -19.82 -16.80
CA VAL A 221 -16.36 -19.69 -17.93
C VAL A 221 -16.51 -18.22 -18.27
N SER A 222 -16.08 -17.84 -19.47
CA SER A 222 -16.35 -16.51 -20.01
C SER A 222 -17.77 -16.45 -20.57
N HIS A 223 -18.45 -15.33 -20.36
CA HIS A 223 -19.80 -15.09 -20.86
C HIS A 223 -19.82 -13.97 -21.89
N ALA A 224 -20.86 -13.98 -22.74
CA ALA A 224 -21.17 -12.85 -23.60
C ALA A 224 -21.34 -11.57 -22.73
N GLY A 225 -20.54 -10.55 -23.01
CA GLY A 225 -20.47 -9.33 -22.20
C GLY A 225 -19.24 -9.22 -21.28
N GLY A 226 -18.28 -10.14 -21.39
CA GLY A 226 -16.95 -10.00 -20.76
C GLY A 226 -16.88 -10.39 -19.28
N SER A 227 -17.95 -10.99 -18.73
CA SER A 227 -17.93 -11.52 -17.36
C SER A 227 -17.30 -12.91 -17.28
N ILE A 228 -16.68 -13.21 -16.15
CA ILE A 228 -16.05 -14.50 -15.85
C ILE A 228 -16.73 -15.12 -14.64
N THR A 229 -17.19 -16.37 -14.79
CA THR A 229 -17.72 -17.19 -13.69
C THR A 229 -16.74 -18.29 -13.31
N MET A 230 -16.59 -18.54 -12.02
CA MET A 230 -15.78 -19.63 -11.46
C MET A 230 -16.48 -20.27 -10.26
N SER A 231 -15.92 -21.37 -9.77
CA SER A 231 -16.42 -22.03 -8.56
C SER A 231 -16.28 -21.13 -7.33
N ARG A 232 -17.16 -21.31 -6.34
CA ARG A 232 -17.06 -20.60 -5.06
C ARG A 232 -15.75 -20.87 -4.33
N ALA A 233 -15.24 -22.10 -4.43
CA ALA A 233 -13.96 -22.49 -3.83
C ALA A 233 -12.81 -21.65 -4.41
N ASP A 234 -12.72 -21.55 -5.74
CA ASP A 234 -11.71 -20.74 -6.40
C ASP A 234 -11.88 -19.26 -6.08
N GLY A 235 -13.12 -18.75 -6.12
CA GLY A 235 -13.45 -17.37 -5.79
C GLY A 235 -13.07 -16.98 -4.35
N ASN A 236 -13.15 -17.91 -3.39
CA ASN A 236 -12.72 -17.65 -2.01
C ASN A 236 -11.19 -17.53 -1.87
N THR A 237 -10.42 -18.05 -2.83
CA THR A 237 -8.97 -17.89 -2.89
C THR A 237 -8.53 -16.68 -3.74
N ALA A 238 -9.48 -16.01 -4.40
CA ALA A 238 -9.21 -14.87 -5.25
C ALA A 238 -8.73 -13.65 -4.43
N LEU A 239 -7.52 -13.18 -4.73
CA LEU A 239 -6.92 -11.98 -4.14
C LEU A 239 -7.30 -10.71 -4.89
N GLY A 240 -7.69 -10.82 -6.16
CA GLY A 240 -8.23 -9.71 -6.91
C GLY A 240 -8.46 -10.02 -8.38
N VAL A 241 -9.00 -9.03 -9.08
CA VAL A 241 -9.33 -9.10 -10.50
C VAL A 241 -8.41 -8.14 -11.23
N GLU A 242 -7.66 -8.61 -12.21
CA GLU A 242 -6.87 -7.77 -13.11
C GLU A 242 -7.71 -7.35 -14.30
N LEU A 243 -7.77 -6.05 -14.50
CA LEU A 243 -8.53 -5.43 -15.59
C LEU A 243 -7.58 -5.00 -16.70
N GLU A 244 -7.99 -5.27 -17.93
CA GLU A 244 -7.33 -4.82 -19.15
C GLU A 244 -8.22 -3.79 -19.84
N ASP A 245 -7.64 -2.63 -20.15
CA ASP A 245 -8.33 -1.60 -20.91
C ASP A 245 -8.32 -1.93 -22.42
N GLU A 246 -8.99 -1.09 -23.21
CA GLU A 246 -9.05 -1.22 -24.68
C GLU A 246 -7.67 -1.17 -25.37
N ASN A 247 -6.61 -0.73 -24.67
CA ASN A 247 -5.25 -0.63 -25.18
C ASN A 247 -4.36 -1.80 -24.74
N GLY A 248 -4.91 -2.80 -24.03
CA GLY A 248 -4.15 -3.94 -23.54
C GLY A 248 -3.32 -3.65 -22.28
N ALA A 249 -3.51 -2.49 -21.65
CA ALA A 249 -2.80 -2.17 -20.41
C ALA A 249 -3.52 -2.83 -19.23
N SER A 250 -2.81 -3.72 -18.53
CA SER A 250 -3.26 -4.26 -17.25
C SER A 250 -3.15 -3.17 -16.18
N THR A 251 -4.28 -2.61 -15.78
CA THR A 251 -4.32 -1.32 -15.07
C THR A 251 -4.67 -1.43 -13.60
N LEU A 252 -5.32 -2.52 -13.17
CA LEU A 252 -5.91 -2.55 -11.84
C LEU A 252 -6.20 -3.95 -11.30
N THR A 253 -5.58 -4.31 -10.18
CA THR A 253 -6.05 -5.41 -9.32
C THR A 253 -7.08 -4.89 -8.32
N VAL A 254 -8.33 -5.35 -8.43
CA VAL A 254 -9.38 -5.04 -7.44
C VAL A 254 -9.57 -6.23 -6.51
N PRO A 255 -9.16 -6.13 -5.24
CA PRO A 255 -9.42 -7.17 -4.26
C PRO A 255 -10.88 -7.17 -3.81
N ILE A 256 -11.38 -8.36 -3.48
CA ILE A 256 -12.81 -8.60 -3.27
C ILE A 256 -13.07 -8.74 -1.78
N ALA A 257 -13.56 -7.68 -1.13
CA ALA A 257 -13.99 -7.77 0.26
C ALA A 257 -15.44 -8.24 0.39
N THR A 258 -15.73 -8.87 1.52
CA THR A 258 -17.10 -9.18 1.92
C THR A 258 -17.75 -7.97 2.62
N PRO A 259 -19.07 -7.75 2.49
CA PRO A 259 -19.78 -6.69 3.22
C PRO A 259 -19.61 -6.79 4.75
N ALA A 260 -19.45 -8.00 5.28
CA ALA A 260 -19.20 -8.21 6.71
C ALA A 260 -17.84 -7.64 7.15
N ALA A 261 -16.79 -7.79 6.33
CA ALA A 261 -15.48 -7.21 6.61
C ALA A 261 -15.54 -5.67 6.58
N ALA A 262 -16.16 -5.09 5.55
CA ALA A 262 -16.29 -3.64 5.43
C ALA A 262 -17.01 -3.02 6.66
N LYS A 263 -18.05 -3.67 7.18
CA LYS A 263 -18.77 -3.20 8.38
C LYS A 263 -17.90 -3.16 9.64
N LYS A 264 -16.89 -4.03 9.76
CA LYS A 264 -15.98 -4.08 10.92
C LYS A 264 -14.89 -3.01 10.86
N ASN A 265 -14.60 -2.48 9.67
CA ASN A 265 -13.60 -1.44 9.51
C ASN A 265 -14.18 -0.06 9.82
N ASN A 266 -13.74 0.52 10.94
CA ASN A 266 -14.14 1.87 11.33
C ASN A 266 -13.09 2.91 10.95
N TRP A 267 -11.84 2.49 10.71
CA TRP A 267 -10.73 3.40 10.45
C TRP A 267 -9.82 2.89 9.34
N THR A 268 -9.53 3.72 8.35
CA THR A 268 -8.41 3.46 7.43
C THR A 268 -7.37 4.56 7.59
N GLU A 269 -6.10 4.18 7.73
CA GLU A 269 -4.99 5.14 7.80
C GLU A 269 -3.96 4.84 6.72
N ILE A 270 -3.37 5.91 6.18
CA ILE A 270 -2.23 5.85 5.28
C ILE A 270 -1.23 6.95 5.64
N TYR A 271 0.05 6.60 5.61
CA TYR A 271 1.16 7.53 5.75
C TYR A 271 2.10 7.40 4.57
N TYR A 272 2.37 8.54 3.95
CA TYR A 272 3.53 8.75 3.09
C TYR A 272 4.60 9.40 3.93
N THR A 273 5.76 8.76 4.08
CA THR A 273 6.87 9.34 4.83
C THR A 273 8.15 9.36 4.02
N THR A 274 9.03 10.30 4.35
CA THR A 274 10.37 10.39 3.77
C THR A 274 11.43 10.34 4.86
N PHE A 275 12.61 9.82 4.52
CA PHE A 275 13.76 9.83 5.43
C PHE A 275 15.08 9.77 4.68
N ILE A 276 16.16 10.12 5.38
CA ILE A 276 17.52 10.03 4.90
C ILE A 276 18.21 8.90 5.67
N ALA A 277 18.59 7.82 4.98
CA ALA A 277 19.18 6.65 5.65
C ALA A 277 20.45 6.96 6.48
N PRO A 278 21.49 7.62 5.94
CA PRO A 278 22.71 7.88 6.71
C PRO A 278 22.48 8.89 7.85
N LYS A 279 23.40 8.92 8.81
CA LYS A 279 23.39 9.91 9.91
C LYS A 279 23.69 11.33 9.42
N PHE A 280 24.58 11.48 8.43
CA PHE A 280 24.99 12.75 7.88
C PHE A 280 24.98 12.69 6.35
N VAL A 281 24.59 13.80 5.72
CA VAL A 281 24.67 13.98 4.26
C VAL A 281 25.46 15.23 3.95
N ASN A 282 26.29 15.18 2.92
CA ASN A 282 27.13 16.29 2.52
C ASN A 282 26.28 17.46 1.99
N ALA A 283 26.50 18.66 2.52
CA ALA A 283 25.78 19.89 2.18
C ALA A 283 26.49 20.72 1.09
N LYS A 284 27.39 20.14 0.29
CA LYS A 284 28.17 20.85 -0.75
C LYS A 284 27.31 21.71 -1.67
N LEU A 285 26.12 21.24 -2.02
CA LEU A 285 25.16 21.98 -2.85
C LEU A 285 24.62 23.25 -2.19
N CYS A 286 24.46 23.22 -0.86
CA CYS A 286 23.96 24.35 -0.08
C CYS A 286 24.96 25.51 0.01
N ARG A 287 26.25 25.21 -0.20
CA ARG A 287 27.35 26.19 -0.17
C ARG A 287 27.42 27.04 -1.44
N LEU A 288 26.79 26.61 -2.53
CA LEU A 288 26.86 27.33 -3.81
C LEU A 288 25.96 28.58 -3.81
N SER A 289 24.93 28.64 -2.97
CA SER A 289 24.02 29.79 -2.87
C SER A 289 23.97 30.47 -1.52
N SER A 290 24.42 29.81 -0.44
CA SER A 290 24.52 30.42 0.87
C SER A 290 25.98 30.79 1.16
N MET A 291 26.25 32.04 1.51
CA MET A 291 27.53 32.47 2.09
C MET A 291 27.84 31.80 3.44
N ASP A 292 27.00 30.85 3.88
CA ASP A 292 27.23 30.03 5.05
C ASP A 292 28.19 28.89 4.73
N HIS A 293 29.49 29.17 4.88
CA HIS A 293 30.53 28.17 4.81
C HIS A 293 30.62 27.30 6.08
N VAL A 294 29.77 27.53 7.09
CA VAL A 294 29.84 26.83 8.37
C VAL A 294 29.13 25.47 8.29
N THR A 295 28.08 25.32 7.49
CA THR A 295 27.35 24.05 7.35
C THR A 295 27.94 23.18 6.23
N MET A 296 28.67 22.12 6.62
CA MET A 296 29.26 21.11 5.71
C MET A 296 28.41 19.85 5.59
N TYR A 297 27.62 19.52 6.61
CA TYR A 297 26.74 18.35 6.60
C TYR A 297 25.35 18.70 7.14
N HIS A 298 24.35 17.96 6.69
CA HIS A 298 23.01 17.94 7.30
C HIS A 298 22.76 16.59 8.01
N ASN A 299 21.94 16.60 9.05
CA ASN A 299 21.48 15.34 9.64
C ASN A 299 20.64 14.55 8.64
N GLY A 300 20.86 13.26 8.57
CA GLY A 300 19.84 12.33 8.14
C GLY A 300 19.05 11.78 9.33
N ASN A 301 18.43 10.63 9.12
CA ASN A 301 17.59 9.94 10.10
C ASN A 301 18.29 8.74 10.74
N ASN A 302 19.48 8.36 10.25
CA ASN A 302 20.29 7.24 10.74
C ASN A 302 19.46 5.96 10.93
N ARG A 303 18.74 5.56 9.88
CA ARG A 303 17.87 4.39 9.93
C ARG A 303 17.77 3.70 8.58
N SER A 304 17.35 2.44 8.62
CA SER A 304 16.90 1.68 7.46
C SER A 304 15.37 1.73 7.34
N TRP A 305 14.84 0.94 6.41
CA TRP A 305 13.42 0.69 6.29
C TRP A 305 12.86 0.12 7.59
N LYS A 306 11.72 0.64 8.04
CA LYS A 306 11.12 0.16 9.28
C LYS A 306 10.55 -1.25 9.14
N SER A 307 10.77 -2.08 10.16
CA SER A 307 9.88 -3.19 10.46
C SER A 307 8.63 -2.65 11.15
N LEU A 308 7.49 -2.98 10.59
CA LEU A 308 6.18 -2.44 10.95
C LEU A 308 5.47 -3.25 12.05
N SER A 309 6.13 -4.28 12.59
CA SER A 309 5.54 -5.20 13.55
C SER A 309 5.16 -4.54 14.88
N ASN A 310 5.94 -3.56 15.37
CA ASN A 310 5.77 -2.98 16.72
C ASN A 310 6.00 -1.45 16.81
N GLY A 311 5.90 -0.69 15.71
CA GLY A 311 6.27 0.73 15.71
C GLY A 311 5.28 1.65 14.99
N SER A 312 5.29 2.94 15.36
CA SER A 312 4.65 4.00 14.56
C SER A 312 5.25 4.00 13.15
N ALA A 313 4.40 4.08 12.12
CA ALA A 313 4.81 4.19 10.72
C ALA A 313 5.72 5.40 10.44
N TYR A 314 5.80 6.36 11.38
CA TYR A 314 6.48 7.63 11.21
C TYR A 314 7.44 8.00 12.36
N ALA A 315 8.31 7.10 12.84
CA ALA A 315 9.41 7.54 13.74
C ALA A 315 10.68 7.86 12.93
N SER A 316 11.37 8.96 13.28
CA SER A 316 12.56 9.46 12.59
C SER A 316 12.34 9.71 11.09
N TYR A 317 11.61 10.77 10.74
CA TYR A 317 11.30 11.18 9.36
C TYR A 317 11.96 12.51 8.98
N LYS A 318 11.93 12.83 7.69
CA LYS A 318 12.06 14.20 7.18
C LYS A 318 10.70 14.83 6.95
N THR A 319 9.77 14.09 6.35
CA THR A 319 8.38 14.54 6.22
C THR A 319 7.40 13.38 6.40
N VAL A 320 6.19 13.70 6.84
CA VAL A 320 5.03 12.80 6.93
C VAL A 320 3.84 13.54 6.35
N ALA A 321 3.21 12.93 5.35
CA ALA A 321 1.88 13.31 4.88
C ALA A 321 0.96 12.10 5.07
N GLY A 322 -0.01 12.23 5.97
CA GLY A 322 -0.90 11.16 6.37
C GLY A 322 -2.36 11.53 6.25
N VAL A 323 -3.19 10.52 6.04
CA VAL A 323 -4.65 10.66 6.04
C VAL A 323 -5.24 9.54 6.87
N LYS A 324 -6.13 9.90 7.79
CA LYS A 324 -6.99 8.95 8.51
C LYS A 324 -8.44 9.17 8.10
N VAL A 325 -9.19 8.09 7.92
CA VAL A 325 -10.61 8.13 7.58
C VAL A 325 -11.38 7.40 8.67
N ASP A 326 -12.26 8.13 9.35
CA ASP A 326 -13.28 7.58 10.25
C ASP A 326 -14.54 7.30 9.43
N TRP A 327 -14.79 6.02 9.14
CA TRP A 327 -15.93 5.59 8.35
C TRP A 327 -17.25 5.71 9.11
N ALA A 328 -17.21 5.61 10.44
CA ALA A 328 -18.41 5.67 11.27
C ALA A 328 -18.92 7.11 11.39
N ARG A 329 -18.01 8.07 11.58
CA ARG A 329 -18.34 9.50 11.72
C ARG A 329 -18.33 10.25 10.39
N ARG A 330 -17.90 9.61 9.30
CA ARG A 330 -17.69 10.23 7.99
C ARG A 330 -16.74 11.43 8.06
N LYS A 331 -15.63 11.24 8.77
CA LYS A 331 -14.59 12.27 8.98
C LYS A 331 -13.26 11.85 8.38
N MET A 332 -12.48 12.86 7.99
CA MET A 332 -11.12 12.70 7.51
C MET A 332 -10.19 13.58 8.33
N TYR A 333 -9.00 13.06 8.62
CA TYR A 333 -7.96 13.76 9.38
C TYR A 333 -6.71 13.85 8.53
N ASN A 334 -6.22 15.07 8.34
CA ASN A 334 -4.99 15.33 7.61
C ASN A 334 -3.83 15.49 8.58
N ILE A 335 -2.73 14.82 8.29
CA ILE A 335 -1.54 14.81 9.14
C ILE A 335 -0.37 15.30 8.32
N ALA A 336 0.17 16.45 8.71
CA ALA A 336 1.39 17.00 8.13
C ALA A 336 2.44 17.14 9.22
N LYS A 337 3.61 16.52 9.01
CA LYS A 337 4.76 16.67 9.92
C LYS A 337 6.03 16.89 9.12
N VAL A 338 6.89 17.77 9.61
CA VAL A 338 8.22 18.04 9.04
C VAL A 338 9.26 17.89 10.15
N GLY A 339 10.32 17.14 9.88
CA GLY A 339 11.41 16.92 10.83
C GLY A 339 12.37 18.10 10.88
N ILE A 340 13.07 18.25 12.01
CA ILE A 340 14.10 19.29 12.20
C ILE A 340 15.31 19.00 11.31
N SER A 341 15.77 20.03 10.60
CA SER A 341 17.04 20.03 9.87
C SER A 341 18.14 20.59 10.78
N LYS A 342 19.22 19.84 10.94
CA LYS A 342 20.41 20.21 11.72
C LYS A 342 21.61 20.30 10.79
N GLY A 343 22.37 21.38 10.88
CA GLY A 343 23.63 21.60 10.20
C GLY A 343 24.82 21.25 11.09
N TYR A 344 25.90 20.79 10.46
CA TYR A 344 27.16 20.45 11.13
C TYR A 344 28.36 20.96 10.33
N ASP A 345 29.46 21.25 11.02
CA ASP A 345 30.73 21.65 10.41
C ASP A 345 31.52 20.44 9.84
N HIS A 346 32.73 20.69 9.34
CA HIS A 346 33.60 19.63 8.77
C HIS A 346 34.01 18.55 9.78
N ASN A 347 33.95 18.85 11.08
CA ASN A 347 34.24 17.92 12.18
C ASN A 347 32.97 17.28 12.76
N TYR A 348 31.84 17.37 12.03
CA TYR A 348 30.52 16.89 12.47
C TYR A 348 30.03 17.53 13.78
N ARG A 349 30.53 18.71 14.15
CA ARG A 349 30.03 19.46 15.32
C ARG A 349 28.77 20.22 14.93
N PHE A 350 27.77 20.19 15.81
CA PHE A 350 26.51 20.89 15.60
C PHE A 350 26.74 22.40 15.43
N THR A 351 26.11 23.00 14.41
CA THR A 351 26.23 24.43 14.13
C THR A 351 24.91 25.15 14.35
N ARG A 352 23.83 24.64 13.73
CA ARG A 352 22.51 25.26 13.76
C ARG A 352 21.41 24.26 13.46
N GLN A 353 20.17 24.62 13.78
CA GLN A 353 19.00 23.87 13.38
C GLN A 353 17.86 24.80 12.98
N LYS A 354 17.04 24.35 12.03
CA LYS A 354 15.79 24.97 11.64
C LYS A 354 14.78 23.89 11.23
N GLN A 355 13.50 24.21 11.34
CA GLN A 355 12.41 23.35 10.89
C GLN A 355 11.65 24.08 9.78
N ALA A 356 11.45 23.40 8.64
CA ALA A 356 10.59 23.94 7.59
C ALA A 356 9.13 23.84 8.02
N SER A 357 8.31 24.78 7.57
CA SER A 357 6.87 24.77 7.80
C SER A 357 6.19 23.58 7.11
N ALA A 358 5.21 22.99 7.79
CA ALA A 358 4.36 21.94 7.24
C ALA A 358 3.37 22.46 6.17
N LYS A 359 3.26 23.77 5.94
CA LYS A 359 2.37 24.39 4.94
C LYS A 359 2.62 23.93 3.50
N GLY A 360 3.82 23.42 3.20
CA GLY A 360 4.14 22.81 1.91
C GLY A 360 3.51 21.43 1.70
N ILE A 361 2.83 20.87 2.70
CA ILE A 361 2.02 19.64 2.60
C ILE A 361 0.54 20.06 2.54
N LYS A 362 -0.03 20.04 1.35
CA LYS A 362 -1.41 20.47 1.07
C LYS A 362 -2.29 19.28 0.73
N PHE A 363 -3.50 19.28 1.27
CA PHE A 363 -4.51 18.24 1.05
C PHE A 363 -5.67 18.85 0.26
N SER A 364 -5.89 18.39 -0.97
CA SER A 364 -6.88 18.88 -1.91
C SER A 364 -7.80 17.77 -2.40
N LYS A 365 -8.89 18.15 -3.09
CA LYS A 365 -9.86 17.23 -3.70
C LYS A 365 -10.41 16.18 -2.72
N GLN A 366 -10.54 16.58 -1.46
CA GLN A 366 -10.96 15.70 -0.38
C GLN A 366 -12.44 15.40 -0.49
N LYS A 367 -12.74 14.14 -0.75
CA LYS A 367 -14.08 13.63 -0.96
C LYS A 367 -14.27 12.38 -0.12
N GLN A 368 -15.42 12.26 0.49
CA GLN A 368 -15.73 11.08 1.30
C GLN A 368 -17.21 10.74 1.23
N THR A 369 -17.46 9.46 1.45
CA THR A 369 -18.76 8.86 1.54
C THR A 369 -18.75 7.83 2.67
N SER A 370 -19.81 7.04 2.84
CA SER A 370 -19.82 6.02 3.91
C SER A 370 -18.88 4.83 3.64
N THR A 371 -18.44 4.64 2.39
CA THR A 371 -17.62 3.50 1.96
C THR A 371 -16.39 3.86 1.13
N TYR A 372 -16.25 5.12 0.72
CA TYR A 372 -15.15 5.59 -0.12
C TYR A 372 -14.58 6.92 0.37
N ALA A 373 -13.28 7.10 0.19
CA ALA A 373 -12.59 8.35 0.43
C ALA A 373 -11.52 8.59 -0.65
N ASN A 374 -11.41 9.83 -1.10
CA ASN A 374 -10.39 10.29 -2.05
C ASN A 374 -9.71 11.54 -1.48
N VAL A 375 -8.40 11.62 -1.68
CA VAL A 375 -7.58 12.77 -1.29
C VAL A 375 -6.38 12.88 -2.21
N GLU A 376 -6.10 14.12 -2.63
CA GLU A 376 -4.88 14.47 -3.31
C GLU A 376 -3.94 15.17 -2.31
N ILE A 377 -2.72 14.68 -2.20
CA ILE A 377 -1.65 15.28 -1.41
C ILE A 377 -0.66 15.93 -2.37
N LYS A 378 -0.47 17.23 -2.24
CA LYS A 378 0.58 18.01 -2.88
C LYS A 378 1.63 18.33 -1.84
N HIS A 379 2.83 17.78 -1.99
CA HIS A 379 3.93 17.93 -1.05
C HIS A 379 5.10 18.63 -1.73
N ALA A 380 5.62 19.69 -1.11
CA ALA A 380 6.87 20.35 -1.48
C ALA A 380 7.50 20.96 -0.22
N ILE A 381 8.51 20.30 0.34
CA ILE A 381 9.21 20.76 1.55
C ILE A 381 10.70 20.94 1.24
N GLY A 382 11.17 22.19 1.28
CA GLY A 382 12.58 22.57 1.16
C GLY A 382 13.34 22.40 2.47
N ASN A 383 14.68 22.38 2.38
CA ASN A 383 15.54 22.40 3.55
C ASN A 383 15.78 23.86 3.99
N PRO A 384 15.33 24.28 5.19
CA PRO A 384 15.42 25.66 5.65
C PRO A 384 16.87 26.11 5.95
N LEU A 385 17.83 25.19 5.93
CA LEU A 385 19.26 25.49 6.06
C LEU A 385 19.98 25.52 4.69
N CYS A 386 19.26 25.31 3.59
CA CYS A 386 19.83 25.11 2.25
C CYS A 386 18.89 25.63 1.16
N ASN A 387 18.91 26.94 0.94
CA ASN A 387 18.07 27.60 -0.07
C ASN A 387 18.47 27.26 -1.52
N ALA A 388 19.66 26.68 -1.73
CA ALA A 388 20.14 26.25 -3.05
C ALA A 388 19.45 24.99 -3.57
N ALA A 389 18.95 24.15 -2.67
CA ALA A 389 18.35 22.88 -3.03
C ALA A 389 16.84 23.07 -3.18
N GLY A 390 16.27 22.46 -4.22
CA GLY A 390 14.84 22.33 -4.37
C GLY A 390 14.20 21.47 -3.28
N ALA A 391 12.88 21.42 -3.31
CA ALA A 391 12.08 20.72 -2.33
C ALA A 391 12.03 19.21 -2.54
N ILE A 392 11.88 18.46 -1.45
CA ILE A 392 11.36 17.10 -1.50
C ILE A 392 9.91 17.22 -1.97
N SER A 393 9.61 16.77 -3.19
CA SER A 393 8.28 16.97 -3.78
C SER A 393 7.61 15.69 -4.29
N HIS A 394 6.31 15.59 -4.04
CA HIS A 394 5.47 14.56 -4.64
C HIS A 394 4.02 15.02 -4.75
N THR A 395 3.32 14.49 -5.76
CA THR A 395 1.86 14.50 -5.83
C THR A 395 1.40 13.08 -5.61
N THR A 396 0.42 12.88 -4.74
CA THR A 396 -0.13 11.56 -4.43
C THR A 396 -1.64 11.63 -4.42
N ASN A 397 -2.30 10.88 -5.30
CA ASN A 397 -3.72 10.61 -5.19
C ASN A 397 -3.92 9.30 -4.42
N ILE A 398 -4.78 9.34 -3.41
CA ILE A 398 -5.09 8.21 -2.56
C ILE A 398 -6.59 7.98 -2.62
N LYS A 399 -6.96 6.74 -2.94
CA LYS A 399 -8.32 6.24 -2.83
C LYS A 399 -8.35 5.17 -1.74
N MET A 400 -9.21 5.34 -0.75
CA MET A 400 -9.42 4.39 0.32
C MET A 400 -10.87 3.92 0.29
N TYR A 401 -11.06 2.64 0.54
CA TYR A 401 -12.37 2.01 0.62
C TYR A 401 -12.56 1.42 2.01
N ARG A 402 -13.79 1.43 2.50
CA ARG A 402 -14.12 0.88 3.81
C ARG A 402 -13.89 -0.62 3.87
N SER A 403 -14.01 -1.31 2.73
CA SER A 403 -13.56 -2.69 2.53
C SER A 403 -12.08 -2.98 2.84
N GLY A 404 -11.25 -1.96 3.04
CA GLY A 404 -9.82 -2.10 3.28
C GLY A 404 -8.97 -2.02 2.01
N LEU A 405 -9.59 -1.89 0.83
CA LEU A 405 -8.87 -1.60 -0.40
C LEU A 405 -8.29 -0.18 -0.33
N VAL A 406 -7.00 -0.07 -0.61
CA VAL A 406 -6.31 1.22 -0.78
C VAL A 406 -5.61 1.24 -2.12
N LYS A 407 -5.80 2.33 -2.86
CA LYS A 407 -5.10 2.62 -4.11
C LYS A 407 -4.29 3.90 -3.94
N VAL A 408 -3.06 3.89 -4.40
CA VAL A 408 -2.14 5.02 -4.30
C VAL A 408 -1.46 5.20 -5.64
N ILE A 409 -1.69 6.37 -6.24
CA ILE A 409 -1.01 6.81 -7.44
C ILE A 409 -0.15 8.02 -7.06
N SER A 410 1.15 7.98 -7.34
CA SER A 410 2.06 9.07 -6.98
C SER A 410 3.09 9.35 -8.05
N LEU A 411 3.45 10.62 -8.18
CA LEU A 411 4.63 11.08 -8.92
C LEU A 411 5.53 11.86 -7.97
N ARG A 412 6.75 11.37 -7.77
CA ARG A 412 7.69 11.86 -6.73
C ARG A 412 9.09 12.07 -7.27
N VAL A 413 9.83 13.01 -6.68
CA VAL A 413 11.29 13.06 -6.87
C VAL A 413 11.94 11.80 -6.30
N ARG A 414 13.13 11.44 -6.78
CA ARG A 414 13.84 10.21 -6.40
C ARG A 414 14.75 10.38 -5.17
N VAL A 415 14.51 11.39 -4.35
CA VAL A 415 15.31 11.69 -3.17
C VAL A 415 14.45 12.39 -2.10
N PRO A 416 14.58 12.04 -0.80
CA PRO A 416 15.45 11.01 -0.24
C PRO A 416 14.80 9.62 -0.36
N ASN A 417 14.81 8.79 0.69
CA ASN A 417 14.03 7.56 0.69
C ASN A 417 12.55 7.91 0.90
N HIS A 418 11.67 7.22 0.18
CA HIS A 418 10.21 7.32 0.32
C HIS A 418 9.63 5.98 0.77
N GLU A 419 8.66 6.02 1.66
CA GLU A 419 7.93 4.83 2.11
C GLU A 419 6.45 5.14 2.32
N VAL A 420 5.59 4.23 1.87
CA VAL A 420 4.13 4.36 1.98
C VAL A 420 3.59 3.17 2.76
N TYR A 421 2.84 3.46 3.81
CA TYR A 421 2.28 2.48 4.73
C TYR A 421 0.79 2.72 4.92
N ALA A 422 0.00 1.66 5.00
CA ALA A 422 -1.42 1.78 5.32
C ALA A 422 -1.89 0.67 6.28
N ARG A 423 -2.97 0.92 7.00
CA ARG A 423 -3.63 -0.06 7.87
C ARG A 423 -5.11 0.22 7.99
N THR A 424 -5.86 -0.81 8.34
CA THR A 424 -7.25 -0.71 8.79
C THR A 424 -7.32 -0.90 10.29
N ASN A 425 -8.29 -0.26 10.93
CA ASN A 425 -8.45 -0.13 12.37
C ASN A 425 -7.22 0.51 13.06
N LEU A 426 -7.44 1.35 14.07
CA LEU A 426 -6.35 2.06 14.76
C LEU A 426 -5.34 1.11 15.44
N LYS A 427 -5.73 -0.15 15.66
CA LYS A 427 -4.90 -1.22 16.26
C LYS A 427 -4.44 -2.26 15.24
N GLY A 428 -4.72 -2.08 13.95
CA GLY A 428 -4.28 -3.00 12.90
C GLY A 428 -2.78 -2.92 12.64
N SER A 429 -2.25 -3.98 12.03
CA SER A 429 -0.85 -4.04 11.58
C SER A 429 -0.65 -3.15 10.36
N TRP A 430 0.46 -2.42 10.34
CA TRP A 430 0.86 -1.64 9.19
C TRP A 430 1.25 -2.56 8.03
N THR A 431 0.77 -2.22 6.84
CA THR A 431 1.10 -2.87 5.56
C THR A 431 1.96 -1.93 4.73
N ASN A 432 3.10 -2.41 4.22
CA ASN A 432 3.89 -1.65 3.25
C ASN A 432 3.21 -1.69 1.88
N LEU A 433 2.93 -0.51 1.33
CA LEU A 433 2.41 -0.35 -0.02
C LEU A 433 3.54 -0.20 -1.01
N ASP A 434 4.57 0.57 -0.65
CA ASP A 434 5.69 0.86 -1.53
C ASP A 434 6.91 1.42 -0.78
N ARG A 435 8.09 1.27 -1.39
CA ARG A 435 9.36 1.88 -0.97
C ARG A 435 10.14 2.33 -2.20
N LEU A 436 10.78 3.49 -2.08
CA LEU A 436 11.75 3.98 -3.06
C LEU A 436 13.03 4.42 -2.36
N SER A 437 14.13 3.71 -2.65
CA SER A 437 15.47 4.15 -2.29
C SER A 437 15.82 5.45 -3.01
N GLY A 438 16.34 6.41 -2.25
CA GLY A 438 16.84 7.66 -2.79
C GLY A 438 18.08 7.43 -3.64
N THR A 439 18.24 8.21 -4.71
CA THR A 439 19.42 8.15 -5.58
C THR A 439 20.51 9.10 -5.11
N SER A 440 20.32 10.41 -5.29
CA SER A 440 21.31 11.44 -5.00
C SER A 440 20.64 12.75 -4.62
N PHE A 441 21.17 13.45 -3.63
CA PHE A 441 20.69 14.78 -3.24
C PHE A 441 20.96 15.85 -4.30
N TYR A 442 21.83 15.59 -5.28
CA TYR A 442 21.95 16.41 -6.48
C TYR A 442 20.62 16.53 -7.24
N CYS A 443 19.74 15.54 -7.10
CA CYS A 443 18.42 15.54 -7.73
C CYS A 443 17.43 16.55 -7.14
N LEU A 444 17.78 17.22 -6.04
CA LEU A 444 17.04 18.38 -5.54
C LEU A 444 17.44 19.68 -6.25
N THR A 445 18.64 19.74 -6.83
CA THR A 445 19.12 20.94 -7.54
C THR A 445 19.00 20.78 -9.05
N PHE A 446 19.28 19.58 -9.56
CA PHE A 446 19.21 19.25 -10.98
C PHE A 446 18.10 18.21 -11.20
N PRO A 447 17.26 18.37 -12.23
CA PRO A 447 16.18 17.42 -12.49
C PRO A 447 16.74 16.05 -12.86
N CYS A 448 16.62 15.07 -11.97
CA CYS A 448 16.95 13.66 -12.24
C CYS A 448 15.74 12.84 -12.72
N GLY A 449 14.69 13.52 -13.18
CA GLY A 449 13.39 12.93 -13.45
C GLY A 449 12.62 12.57 -12.17
N ARG A 450 11.39 12.10 -12.38
CA ARG A 450 10.45 11.72 -11.33
C ARG A 450 10.05 10.26 -11.52
N GLN A 451 9.68 9.62 -10.42
CA GLN A 451 9.27 8.23 -10.44
C GLN A 451 7.78 8.12 -10.15
N GLY A 452 7.06 7.48 -11.07
CA GLY A 452 5.67 7.09 -10.88
C GLY A 452 5.54 5.90 -9.92
N MET A 453 4.42 5.83 -9.23
CA MET A 453 3.99 4.70 -8.43
C MET A 453 2.49 4.54 -8.65
N ASN A 454 2.04 3.33 -8.99
CA ASN A 454 0.63 2.96 -9.00
C ASN A 454 0.50 1.63 -8.26
N LYS A 455 -0.10 1.66 -7.07
CA LYS A 455 -0.22 0.49 -6.19
C LYS A 455 -1.66 0.36 -5.69
N SER A 456 -2.18 -0.86 -5.74
CA SER A 456 -3.44 -1.25 -5.11
C SER A 456 -3.17 -2.39 -4.13
N ARG A 457 -3.76 -2.32 -2.92
CA ARG A 457 -3.55 -3.33 -1.88
C ARG A 457 -4.83 -3.52 -1.07
N MET A 458 -5.17 -4.77 -0.77
CA MET A 458 -6.16 -5.09 0.26
C MET A 458 -5.49 -5.10 1.62
N LEU A 459 -6.02 -4.34 2.56
CA LEU A 459 -5.55 -4.32 3.93
C LEU A 459 -6.31 -5.35 4.78
N PRO A 460 -5.64 -6.06 5.69
CA PRO A 460 -6.29 -7.05 6.54
C PRO A 460 -7.23 -6.37 7.55
N ILE A 461 -8.55 -6.61 7.45
CA ILE A 461 -9.52 -6.16 8.46
C ILE A 461 -9.62 -7.22 9.56
N ARG A 462 -9.28 -6.82 10.79
CA ARG A 462 -9.43 -7.66 11.98
C ARG A 462 -10.66 -7.26 12.78
#